data_AF-V4TCP6-F1
#
_entry.id   AF-V4TCP6-F1
#
_cell.length_a   1.000
_cell.length_b   1.000
_cell.length_c   1.000
_cell.angle_alpha   90.00
_cell.angle_beta   90.00
_cell.angle_gamma   90.00
#
_symmetry.space_group_name_H-M   'P 1'
#
loop_
_entity.id
_entity.type
_entity.pdbx_description
1 polymer ?
#
loop_
_entity_poly.entity_id
_entity_poly.type
_entity_poly.pdbx_seq_one_letter_code
_entity_poly.pdbx_strand_id
1 'polypeptide(L)' 'MQWWLNVFFLVNGLWVPGQEFDGWAPRPYASERLCFERKTFAERESRLHPLDHPAVWICSEGEPMREPPDDMRGRSC' A
#
# COMPACT_ATOMS: atom_id res chain seq x y z
N MET A 1 11.47 -13.51 10.05
CA MET A 1 10.21 -12.77 9.88
C MET A 1 10.45 -11.69 8.85
N GLN A 2 9.57 -11.58 7.84
CA GLN A 2 9.69 -10.62 6.74
C GLN A 2 8.46 -9.72 6.76
N TRP A 3 8.67 -8.43 6.53
CA TRP A 3 7.60 -7.44 6.45
C TRP A 3 7.43 -6.98 5.01
N TRP A 4 6.20 -6.75 4.57
CA TRP A 4 5.88 -6.34 3.21
C TRP A 4 5.21 -4.99 3.23
N LEU A 5 5.74 -4.06 2.44
CA LEU A 5 5.06 -2.82 2.13
C LEU A 5 4.18 -3.03 0.91
N ASN A 6 2.88 -2.99 1.14
CA ASN A 6 1.85 -3.09 0.13
C ASN A 6 1.28 -1.69 -0.14
N VAL A 7 0.88 -1.45 -1.38
CA VAL A 7 0.16 -0.24 -1.78
C VAL A 7 -1.19 -0.65 -2.33
N PHE A 8 -2.21 0.13 -2.04
CA PHE A 8 -3.55 0.00 -2.60
C PHE A 8 -3.95 1.32 -3.21
N PHE A 9 -4.55 1.28 -4.39
CA PHE A 9 -5.04 2.46 -5.09
C PHE A 9 -6.56 2.45 -5.08
N LEU A 10 -7.16 3.61 -4.82
CA LEU A 10 -8.60 3.81 -4.94
C LEU A 10 -8.93 4.20 -6.37
N VAL A 11 -9.45 3.25 -7.14
CA VAL A 11 -9.82 3.45 -8.55
C VAL A 11 -11.30 3.17 -8.70
N ASN A 12 -12.05 4.15 -9.23
CA ASN A 12 -13.51 4.07 -9.40
C ASN A 12 -14.27 3.65 -8.14
N GLY A 13 -13.81 4.08 -6.96
CA GLY A 13 -14.42 3.74 -5.66
C GLY A 13 -14.07 2.35 -5.11
N LEU A 14 -13.19 1.61 -5.79
CA LEU A 14 -12.70 0.29 -5.35
C LEU A 14 -11.23 0.37 -4.98
N TRP A 15 -10.85 -0.25 -3.86
CA TRP A 15 -9.45 -0.43 -3.49
C TRP A 15 -8.87 -1.61 -4.25
N VAL A 16 -7.92 -1.32 -5.12
CA VAL A 16 -7.24 -2.30 -5.95
C VAL A 16 -5.78 -2.39 -5.49
N PRO A 17 -5.21 -3.60 -5.32
CA PRO A 17 -3.82 -3.76 -4.92
C PRO A 17 -2.90 -3.19 -6.00
N GLY A 18 -1.85 -2.49 -5.58
CA GLY A 18 -0.89 -1.88 -6.50
C GLY A 18 -0.15 -2.88 -7.39
N GLN A 19 -0.08 -4.15 -7.00
CA GLN A 19 0.46 -5.20 -7.87
C GLN A 19 -0.31 -5.37 -9.19
N GLU A 20 -1.55 -4.87 -9.26
CA GLU A 20 -2.35 -4.83 -10.50
C GLU A 20 -2.10 -3.57 -11.33
N PHE A 21 -1.35 -2.60 -10.81
CA PHE A 21 -0.93 -1.39 -11.52
C PHE A 21 0.51 -1.52 -12.01
N ASP A 22 0.69 -1.23 -13.29
CA ASP A 22 1.99 -1.37 -13.95
C ASP A 22 3.05 -0.47 -13.27
N GLY A 23 4.11 -1.08 -12.75
CA GLY A 23 5.21 -0.41 -12.05
C GLY A 23 5.14 -0.44 -10.51
N TRP A 24 4.05 -0.92 -9.90
CA TRP A 24 3.96 -1.07 -8.44
C TRP A 24 4.01 -2.54 -8.03
N ALA A 25 4.84 -2.85 -7.04
CA ALA A 25 4.96 -4.20 -6.51
C ALA A 25 5.19 -4.16 -4.99
N PRO A 26 4.65 -5.13 -4.23
CA PRO A 26 4.93 -5.26 -2.81
C PRO A 26 6.44 -5.39 -2.57
N ARG A 27 6.97 -4.63 -1.61
CA ARG A 27 8.40 -4.63 -1.31
C ARG A 27 8.70 -5.32 0.01
N PRO A 28 9.61 -6.31 0.03
CA PRO A 28 10.01 -6.97 1.26
C PRO A 28 11.00 -6.13 2.06
N TYR A 29 10.85 -6.17 3.39
CA TYR A 29 11.69 -5.50 4.39
C TYR A 29 12.06 -6.48 5.50
N ALA A 30 13.24 -6.25 6.10
CA ALA A 30 13.79 -7.12 7.12
C ALA A 30 13.15 -6.93 8.51
N SER A 31 12.49 -5.79 8.74
CA SER A 31 11.86 -5.48 10.02
C SER A 31 10.64 -4.57 9.84
N GLU A 32 9.77 -4.61 10.85
CA GLU A 32 8.61 -3.73 10.98
C GLU A 32 9.03 -2.26 10.82
N ARG A 33 10.02 -1.83 11.61
CA ARG A 33 10.52 -0.45 11.60
C ARG A 33 10.92 0.02 10.20
N LEU A 34 11.65 -0.81 9.45
CA LEU A 34 12.04 -0.46 8.07
C LEU A 34 10.82 -0.35 7.14
N CYS A 35 9.81 -1.20 7.30
CA CYS A 35 8.58 -1.09 6.55
C CYS A 35 7.85 0.22 6.87
N PHE A 36 7.71 0.58 8.15
CA PHE A 36 7.06 1.82 8.57
C PHE A 36 7.81 3.09 8.14
N GLU A 37 9.16 3.09 8.22
CA GLU A 37 9.98 4.18 7.69
C GLU A 37 9.72 4.39 6.20
N ARG A 38 9.62 3.30 5.44
CA ARG A 38 9.39 3.33 3.99
C ARG A 38 7.95 3.69 3.63
N LYS A 39 6.98 3.22 4.40
CA LYS A 39 5.59 3.67 4.35
C LYS A 39 5.52 5.19 4.51
N THR A 40 6.12 5.72 5.57
CA THR A 40 6.09 7.15 5.87
C THR A 40 6.76 7.97 4.77
N PHE A 41 7.88 7.46 4.24
CA PHE A 41 8.54 8.05 3.08
C PHE A 41 7.61 8.08 1.86
N ALA A 42 6.98 6.95 1.52
CA ALA A 42 6.09 6.85 0.36
C ALA A 42 4.84 7.73 0.51
N GLU A 43 4.25 7.81 1.71
CA GLU A 43 3.14 8.73 2.00
C GLU A 43 3.56 10.19 1.88
N ARG A 44 4.78 10.54 2.31
CA ARG A 44 5.32 11.89 2.16
C ARG A 44 5.56 12.24 0.69
N GLU A 45 6.21 11.35 -0.05
CA GLU A 45 6.45 11.54 -1.49
C GLU A 45 5.14 11.66 -2.26
N SER A 46 4.13 10.83 -1.94
CA SER A 46 2.80 10.91 -2.55
C SER A 46 2.08 12.23 -2.24
N ARG A 47 2.40 12.91 -1.13
CA ARG A 47 1.86 14.25 -0.84
C ARG A 47 2.57 15.35 -1.64
N LEU A 48 3.87 15.18 -1.90
CA LEU A 48 4.68 16.12 -2.68
C LEU A 48 4.46 15.95 -4.20
N HIS A 49 4.28 14.71 -4.63
CA HIS A 49 4.04 14.26 -5.98
C HIS A 49 2.75 13.43 -6.00
N PRO A 50 1.58 14.09 -6.11
CA PRO A 50 0.29 13.40 -6.11
C PRO A 50 0.23 12.39 -7.24
N LEU A 51 -0.16 11.17 -6.89
CA LEU A 51 -0.41 10.07 -7.82
C LEU A 51 -1.77 10.29 -8.51
N ASP A 52 -1.96 9.67 -9.67
CA ASP A 52 -3.21 9.75 -10.45
C ASP A 52 -4.43 9.21 -9.67
N HIS A 53 -4.18 8.30 -8.72
CA HIS A 53 -5.17 7.70 -7.87
C HIS A 53 -4.78 7.83 -6.39
N PRO A 54 -5.74 8.05 -5.48
CA PRO A 54 -5.47 8.02 -4.04
C PRO A 54 -4.85 6.68 -3.65
N ALA A 55 -3.69 6.71 -3.00
CA ALA A 55 -2.94 5.52 -2.62
C ALA A 55 -2.83 5.40 -1.10
N VAL A 56 -2.91 4.17 -0.58
CA VAL A 56 -2.68 3.85 0.83
C VAL A 56 -1.62 2.77 0.96
N TRP A 57 -0.68 3.02 1.86
CA TRP A 57 0.48 2.19 2.13
C TRP A 57 0.28 1.38 3.41
N ILE A 58 0.44 0.06 3.34
CA ILE A 58 0.17 -0.85 4.45
C ILE A 58 1.33 -1.84 4.62
N CYS A 59 1.83 -1.93 5.85
CA CYS A 59 2.80 -2.92 6.24
C CYS A 59 2.10 -4.20 6.72
N SER A 60 2.44 -5.34 6.14
CA SER A 60 2.00 -6.66 6.59
C SER A 60 3.18 -7.52 7.03
N GLU A 61 2.98 -8.38 8.01
CA GLU A 61 3.96 -9.41 8.38
C GLU A 61 3.68 -10.71 7.61
N GLY A 62 4.74 -11.40 7.19
CA GLY A 62 4.64 -12.71 6.55
C GLY A 62 4.56 -12.62 5.04
N GLU A 63 3.35 -12.57 4.49
CA GLU A 63 3.09 -12.58 3.04
C GLU A 63 2.64 -11.20 2.53
N PRO A 64 2.91 -10.88 1.25
CA PRO A 64 2.38 -9.68 0.62
C PRO A 64 0.86 -9.74 0.53
N MET A 65 0.20 -8.65 0.90
CA MET A 65 -1.26 -8.58 0.84
C MET A 65 -1.71 -8.41 -0.60
N ARG A 66 -2.54 -9.35 -1.05
CA ARG A 66 -3.15 -9.31 -2.39
C ARG A 66 -4.48 -8.59 -2.41
N GLU A 67 -5.10 -8.43 -1.26
CA GLU A 67 -6.39 -7.78 -1.11
C GLU A 67 -6.30 -6.70 -0.04
N PRO A 68 -7.09 -5.62 -0.17
CA PRO A 68 -7.18 -4.60 0.87
C PRO A 68 -7.77 -5.20 2.16
N PRO A 69 -7.31 -4.73 3.34
CA PRO A 69 -7.88 -5.18 4.60
C PRO A 69 -9.35 -4.76 4.73
N ASP A 70 -10.12 -5.51 5.52
CA ASP A 70 -11.59 -5.41 5.58
C ASP A 70 -12.09 -4.03 6.02
N ASP A 71 -11.29 -3.29 6.78
CA ASP A 71 -11.54 -1.90 7.18
C ASP A 71 -11.52 -0.92 5.99
N MET A 72 -10.87 -1.29 4.89
CA MET A 72 -10.83 -0.52 3.64
C MET A 72 -11.87 -1.00 2.62
N ARG A 73 -12.37 -2.24 2.71
CA ARG A 73 -13.40 -2.78 1.81
C ARG A 73 -14.79 -2.13 1.99
N GLY A 74 -14.95 -1.15 2.88
CA GLY A 74 -16.25 -0.67 3.36
C GLY A 74 -16.44 0.84 3.45
N ARG A 75 -15.93 1.65 2.51
CA ARG A 75 -16.52 2.99 2.27
C ARG A 75 -17.22 3.02 0.91
N SER A 76 -18.21 2.15 0.77
CA SER A 76 -19.33 2.40 -0.13
C SER A 76 -20.08 3.62 0.40
N CYS A 77 -19.97 4.72 -0.34
CA CYS A 77 -20.77 5.96 -0.33
C CYS A 77 -21.43 6.41 0.99
#